data_AF-A0A8D8WG43-F1
#
_entry.id   AF-A0A8D8WG43-F1
#
_cell.length_a   1.000
_cell.length_b   1.000
_cell.length_c   1.000
_cell.angle_alpha   90.00
_cell.angle_beta   90.00
_cell.angle_gamma   90.00
#
_symmetry.space_group_name_H-M   'P 1'
#
loop_
_entity.id
_entity.type
_entity.pdbx_description
1 polymer ?
#
loop_
_entity_poly.entity_id
_entity_poly.type
_entity_poly.pdbx_seq_one_letter_code
_entity_poly.pdbx_strand_id
1 'polypeptide(L)'
;MREEACNDEDEDNSDFTMRCILCMPIFNGQKTVIGVAQLINKVTLQPFTDCDVSIFEAFAIFCGLGIHNTQMYENACKLMAKQKVALECLSYHATASSEDTRKLIKDSIPSATVYNLYSFKFIDFDLSDMDTCRATIRMFLECNLVQQYHIPYDVLCRWVLSVKKNYRPVKYHNWRHALNVAQTMFAMLKTGKMERFMSDLEILGLLVACLCHDLDHRGTNNAFQTKTESPLAILYTTSTMEHHHFDQCVMILNSDGNNIFQALSPHDYRIVMKLVENSILSTDLAMYFKKKNRFIQLVENGEFDWQSEEKKQILCGMMMTACDVGAIAKPWEVQHKMAKLVADEFFDQGDLEKLQLNTQPVAMMDRERKDELPQMQVGFIDVICLPLYKIMSDTFPWIQPLYDGTLENRRHWQDLAEKVEMGLTWIDHDKIEQPIEEFADAGGTKDIEFTVTTLNCDRAIGTPDSDTSHSIGGSITPSGSTLLAHNRTTRFASLRRNKQLGKSVRNKLTRSFYHSNNSNPSHKTDQDQSNLSASHSDDNTIASLLQHPLVGGSDQTSAPGSTPDTPSSPPKRKLCRNKNRTCRLI
;
A
#
# COMPACT_ATOMS: atom_id res chain seq x y z
N MET A 1 28.92 38.24 -33.42
CA MET A 1 29.71 38.70 -34.59
C MET A 1 28.78 39.47 -35.50
N ARG A 2 29.25 40.54 -36.14
CA ARG A 2 28.56 41.14 -37.31
C ARG A 2 29.13 40.47 -38.54
N GLU A 3 28.29 39.92 -39.39
CA GLU A 3 28.62 39.60 -40.78
C GLU A 3 27.61 40.35 -41.66
N GLU A 4 28.13 41.22 -42.52
CA GLU A 4 27.40 41.75 -43.66
C GLU A 4 27.66 40.80 -44.82
N ALA A 5 26.65 40.03 -45.22
CA ALA A 5 26.67 39.19 -46.40
C ALA A 5 25.51 39.63 -47.32
N CYS A 6 25.86 40.28 -48.42
CA CYS A 6 24.93 40.65 -49.47
C CYS A 6 24.95 39.56 -50.54
N ASN A 7 23.80 38.96 -50.83
CA ASN A 7 23.58 38.15 -52.03
C ASN A 7 22.24 38.59 -52.61
N ASP A 8 22.26 39.09 -53.83
CA ASP A 8 21.07 39.28 -54.66
C ASP A 8 20.69 37.94 -55.30
N GLU A 9 19.41 37.57 -55.23
CA GLU A 9 18.58 37.05 -56.34
C GLU A 9 17.24 36.54 -55.78
N ASP A 10 16.15 37.23 -56.13
CA ASP A 10 14.86 36.65 -56.56
C ASP A 10 13.85 37.78 -56.84
N GLU A 11 13.37 37.87 -58.09
CA GLU A 11 12.40 38.88 -58.54
C GLU A 11 10.95 38.44 -58.29
N ASP A 12 10.20 39.11 -57.38
CA ASP A 12 8.77 39.43 -57.58
C ASP A 12 8.14 40.27 -56.41
N ASN A 13 8.48 41.56 -56.33
CA ASN A 13 7.55 42.68 -56.02
C ASN A 13 8.32 44.00 -55.88
N SER A 14 8.00 44.99 -56.71
CA SER A 14 8.58 46.33 -56.66
C SER A 14 8.07 47.13 -55.44
N ASP A 15 8.93 47.30 -54.42
CA ASP A 15 9.46 48.60 -53.91
C ASP A 15 10.12 48.47 -52.51
N PHE A 16 10.29 47.24 -52.00
CA PHE A 16 10.91 47.00 -50.69
C PHE A 16 12.45 46.97 -50.75
N THR A 17 13.10 48.14 -50.82
CA THR A 17 14.57 48.20 -50.66
C THR A 17 14.97 47.89 -49.22
N MET A 18 15.78 46.86 -48.99
CA MET A 18 16.33 46.53 -47.66
C MET A 18 17.50 47.47 -47.32
N ARG A 19 17.37 48.26 -46.25
CA ARG A 19 18.33 49.33 -45.85
C ARG A 19 18.98 49.09 -44.50
N CYS A 20 18.25 48.50 -43.56
CA CYS A 20 18.80 48.11 -42.26
C CYS A 20 18.12 46.85 -41.72
N ILE A 21 18.89 46.04 -41.01
CA ILE A 21 18.47 44.77 -40.41
C ILE A 21 18.90 44.75 -38.94
N LEU A 22 18.04 44.23 -38.07
CA LEU A 22 18.38 43.90 -36.69
C LEU A 22 17.89 42.48 -36.40
N CYS A 23 18.84 41.57 -36.15
CA CYS A 23 18.56 40.18 -35.80
C CYS A 23 18.87 39.93 -34.32
N MET A 24 18.00 39.20 -33.63
CA MET A 24 18.17 38.81 -32.23
C MET A 24 17.82 37.33 -32.04
N PRO A 25 18.73 36.49 -31.50
CA PRO A 25 18.41 35.11 -31.18
C PRO A 25 17.39 35.05 -30.04
N ILE A 26 16.40 34.16 -30.18
CA ILE A 26 15.42 33.84 -29.14
C ILE A 26 15.95 32.65 -28.34
N PHE A 27 16.19 32.83 -27.04
CA PHE A 27 16.67 31.79 -26.14
C PHE A 27 15.53 31.24 -25.27
N ASN A 28 15.50 29.92 -25.05
CA ASN A 28 14.64 29.35 -24.00
C ASN A 28 15.26 29.50 -22.60
N GLY A 29 14.53 29.08 -21.57
CA GLY A 29 15.00 29.10 -20.17
C GLY A 29 16.23 28.24 -19.88
N GLN A 30 16.73 27.46 -20.85
CA GLN A 30 17.97 26.68 -20.77
C GLN A 30 19.15 27.36 -21.49
N LYS A 31 18.98 28.61 -21.98
CA LYS A 31 19.92 29.37 -22.81
C LYS A 31 20.27 28.71 -24.14
N THR A 32 19.42 27.82 -24.65
CA THR A 32 19.54 27.29 -26.02
C THR A 32 18.72 28.13 -26.98
N VAL A 33 19.25 28.41 -28.17
CA VAL A 33 18.54 29.16 -29.23
C VAL A 33 17.40 28.30 -29.76
N ILE A 34 16.19 28.84 -29.76
CA ILE A 34 14.97 28.18 -30.26
C ILE A 34 14.38 28.87 -31.50
N GLY A 35 14.93 30.01 -31.89
CA GLY A 35 14.54 30.79 -33.07
C GLY A 35 15.37 32.06 -33.18
N VAL A 36 15.11 32.85 -34.22
CA VAL A 36 15.70 34.18 -34.42
C VAL A 36 14.58 35.14 -34.79
N ALA A 37 14.53 36.30 -34.14
CA ALA A 37 13.66 37.40 -34.52
C ALA A 37 14.46 38.37 -35.41
N GLN A 38 13.82 38.88 -36.46
CA GLN A 38 14.41 39.83 -37.40
C GLN A 38 13.49 41.03 -37.57
N LEU A 39 14.04 42.23 -37.46
CA LEU A 39 13.41 43.47 -37.88
C LEU A 39 14.14 43.99 -39.12
N ILE A 40 13.37 44.36 -40.14
CA ILE A 40 13.87 44.92 -41.40
C ILE A 40 13.27 46.31 -41.56
N ASN A 41 14.10 47.30 -41.91
CA ASN A 41 13.73 48.68 -42.21
C ASN A 41 12.96 49.40 -41.08
N LYS A 42 13.68 50.20 -40.29
CA LYS A 42 13.05 51.12 -39.33
C LYS A 42 12.20 52.15 -40.09
N VAL A 43 10.95 52.35 -39.66
CA VAL A 43 9.96 53.25 -40.33
C VAL A 43 10.47 54.69 -40.48
N THR A 44 11.31 55.17 -39.56
CA THR A 44 11.93 56.50 -39.63
C THR A 44 13.06 56.63 -40.66
N LEU A 45 13.35 55.56 -41.42
CA LEU A 45 14.42 55.46 -42.41
C LEU A 45 15.84 55.74 -41.87
N GLN A 46 16.03 55.58 -40.55
CA GLN A 46 17.31 55.71 -39.85
C GLN A 46 17.85 54.34 -39.44
N PRO A 47 19.16 54.18 -39.18
CA PRO A 47 19.72 52.98 -38.58
C PRO A 47 19.08 52.64 -37.23
N PHE A 48 19.14 51.37 -36.84
CA PHE A 48 18.79 50.95 -35.48
C PHE A 48 19.82 51.50 -34.48
N THR A 49 19.32 52.04 -33.37
CA THR A 49 20.10 52.61 -32.26
C THR A 49 20.29 51.57 -31.14
N ASP A 50 21.25 51.79 -30.24
CA ASP A 50 21.46 50.90 -29.09
C ASP A 50 20.23 50.79 -28.17
N CYS A 51 19.37 51.81 -28.16
CA CYS A 51 18.07 51.78 -27.49
C CYS A 51 17.11 50.78 -28.16
N ASP A 52 17.03 50.79 -29.50
CA ASP A 52 16.23 49.80 -30.25
C ASP A 52 16.76 48.38 -30.03
N VAL A 53 18.09 48.19 -30.00
CA VAL A 53 18.74 46.91 -29.70
C VAL A 53 18.35 46.42 -28.30
N SER A 54 18.44 47.28 -27.28
CA SER A 54 18.11 46.95 -25.89
C SER A 54 16.63 46.56 -25.72
N ILE A 55 15.72 47.28 -26.38
CA ILE A 55 14.28 46.97 -26.38
C ILE A 55 14.01 45.64 -27.10
N PHE A 56 14.68 45.39 -28.22
CA PHE A 56 14.50 44.16 -28.99
C PHE A 56 15.12 42.93 -28.31
N GLU A 57 16.22 43.09 -27.57
CA GLU A 57 16.77 42.04 -26.70
C GLU A 57 15.79 41.67 -25.59
N ALA A 58 15.23 42.67 -24.88
CA ALA A 58 14.19 42.43 -23.88
C ALA A 58 12.97 41.71 -24.47
N PHE A 59 12.51 42.14 -25.65
CA PHE A 59 11.43 41.47 -26.39
C PHE A 59 11.77 40.01 -26.73
N ALA A 60 12.98 39.73 -27.25
CA ALA A 60 13.42 38.38 -27.59
C ALA A 60 13.49 37.45 -26.35
N ILE A 61 13.87 37.98 -25.18
CA ILE A 61 13.83 37.25 -23.90
C ILE A 61 12.37 36.89 -23.54
N PHE A 62 11.43 37.84 -23.63
CA PHE A 62 10.02 37.57 -23.35
C PHE A 62 9.40 36.56 -24.34
N CYS A 63 9.71 36.67 -25.64
CA CYS A 63 9.32 35.67 -26.64
C CYS A 63 9.86 34.29 -26.30
N GLY A 64 11.13 34.20 -25.90
CA GLY A 64 11.78 32.94 -25.54
C GLY A 64 11.14 32.24 -24.33
N LEU A 65 10.79 33.01 -23.30
CA LEU A 65 10.04 32.52 -22.14
C LEU A 65 8.60 32.12 -22.51
N GLY A 66 7.90 32.91 -23.31
CA GLY A 66 6.53 32.64 -23.75
C GLY A 66 6.43 31.38 -24.60
N ILE A 67 7.30 31.23 -25.60
CA ILE A 67 7.37 30.03 -26.46
C ILE A 67 7.73 28.80 -25.62
N HIS A 68 8.75 28.88 -24.76
CA HIS A 68 9.15 27.76 -23.91
C HIS A 68 8.00 27.30 -22.98
N ASN A 69 7.30 28.23 -22.32
CA ASN A 69 6.19 27.89 -21.43
C ASN A 69 5.01 27.30 -22.20
N THR A 70 4.70 27.82 -23.40
CA THR A 70 3.65 27.27 -24.26
C THR A 70 3.99 25.85 -24.72
N GLN A 71 5.22 25.61 -25.17
CA GLN A 71 5.70 24.28 -25.56
C GLN A 71 5.70 23.28 -24.38
N MET A 72 6.08 23.72 -23.18
CA MET A 72 6.00 22.87 -21.97
C MET A 72 4.55 22.53 -21.63
N TYR A 73 3.62 23.49 -21.73
CA TYR A 73 2.20 23.26 -21.50
C TYR A 73 1.60 22.30 -22.54
N GLU A 74 1.87 22.50 -23.84
CA GLU A 74 1.45 21.57 -24.90
C GLU A 74 1.98 20.14 -24.68
N ASN A 75 3.25 20.01 -24.29
CA ASN A 75 3.85 18.71 -24.03
C ASN A 75 3.23 18.03 -22.80
N ALA A 76 2.87 18.81 -21.76
CA ALA A 76 2.10 18.29 -20.63
C ALA A 76 0.70 17.83 -21.05
N CYS A 77 -0.03 18.61 -21.87
CA CYS A 77 -1.33 18.21 -22.40
C CYS A 77 -1.25 16.93 -23.27
N LYS A 78 -0.23 16.82 -24.14
CA LYS A 78 0.04 15.61 -24.94
C LYS A 78 0.36 14.41 -24.06
N LEU A 79 1.07 14.60 -22.95
CA LEU A 79 1.37 13.53 -21.99
C LEU A 79 0.12 13.09 -21.21
N MET A 80 -0.71 14.03 -20.75
CA MET A 80 -2.00 13.75 -20.10
C MET A 80 -2.94 12.97 -21.04
N ALA A 81 -3.03 13.35 -22.32
CA ALA A 81 -3.83 12.63 -23.30
C ALA A 81 -3.35 11.18 -23.50
N LYS A 82 -2.02 10.96 -23.59
CA LYS A 82 -1.43 9.60 -23.64
C LYS A 82 -1.71 8.80 -22.36
N GLN A 83 -1.61 9.43 -21.20
CA GLN A 83 -1.92 8.79 -19.92
C GLN A 83 -3.40 8.38 -19.84
N LYS A 84 -4.32 9.23 -20.32
CA LYS A 84 -5.76 8.91 -20.36
C LYS A 84 -6.02 7.67 -21.22
N VAL A 85 -5.49 7.62 -22.44
CA VAL A 85 -5.64 6.44 -23.32
C VAL A 85 -5.00 5.19 -22.69
N ALA A 86 -3.86 5.32 -22.01
CA ALA A 86 -3.26 4.20 -21.28
C ALA A 86 -4.15 3.70 -20.14
N LEU A 87 -4.79 4.60 -19.37
CA LEU A 87 -5.75 4.25 -18.32
C LEU A 87 -7.02 3.61 -18.88
N GLU A 88 -7.54 4.07 -20.03
CA GLU A 88 -8.68 3.46 -20.72
C GLU A 88 -8.35 2.01 -21.15
N CYS A 89 -7.17 1.77 -21.74
CA CYS A 89 -6.68 0.42 -22.07
C CYS A 89 -6.50 -0.46 -20.82
N LEU A 90 -5.97 0.09 -19.73
CA LEU A 90 -5.81 -0.64 -18.46
C LEU A 90 -7.16 -0.98 -17.83
N SER A 91 -8.13 -0.05 -17.85
CA SER A 91 -9.50 -0.25 -17.36
C SER A 91 -10.22 -1.39 -18.09
N TYR A 92 -10.06 -1.48 -19.41
CA TYR A 92 -10.57 -2.62 -20.20
C TYR A 92 -9.98 -3.96 -19.73
N HIS A 93 -8.68 -4.01 -19.48
CA HIS A 93 -8.02 -5.21 -18.97
C HIS A 93 -8.28 -5.48 -17.49
N ALA A 94 -8.57 -4.47 -16.67
CA ALA A 94 -8.95 -4.59 -15.27
C ALA A 94 -10.39 -5.11 -15.09
N THR A 95 -11.31 -4.74 -15.97
CA THR A 95 -12.74 -5.10 -15.88
C THR A 95 -12.96 -6.60 -16.09
N ALA A 96 -13.91 -7.18 -15.36
CA ALA A 96 -14.34 -8.58 -15.49
C ALA A 96 -14.86 -8.93 -16.89
N SER A 97 -14.77 -10.20 -17.29
CA SER A 97 -15.32 -10.64 -18.56
C SER A 97 -16.86 -10.51 -18.56
N SER A 98 -17.44 -10.10 -19.69
CA SER A 98 -18.89 -10.03 -19.84
C SER A 98 -19.54 -11.42 -19.79
N GLU A 99 -18.79 -12.49 -20.03
CA GLU A 99 -19.29 -13.86 -19.93
C GLU A 99 -19.45 -14.30 -18.48
N ASP A 100 -18.42 -14.13 -17.66
CA ASP A 100 -18.44 -14.54 -16.24
C ASP A 100 -19.39 -13.66 -15.44
N THR A 101 -19.49 -12.38 -15.80
CA THR A 101 -20.54 -11.48 -15.29
C THR A 101 -21.94 -12.05 -15.58
N ARG A 102 -22.22 -12.51 -16.81
CA ARG A 102 -23.52 -13.13 -17.18
C ARG A 102 -23.77 -14.48 -16.53
N LYS A 103 -22.73 -15.24 -16.17
CA LYS A 103 -22.86 -16.47 -15.37
C LYS A 103 -23.27 -16.11 -13.94
N LEU A 104 -22.50 -15.26 -13.26
CA LEU A 104 -22.74 -14.86 -11.88
C LEU A 104 -24.11 -14.20 -11.66
N ILE A 105 -24.61 -13.42 -12.63
CA ILE A 105 -25.96 -12.85 -12.60
C ILE A 105 -27.07 -13.92 -12.56
N LYS A 106 -26.83 -15.08 -13.18
CA LYS A 106 -27.80 -16.19 -13.28
C LYS A 106 -27.64 -17.20 -12.14
N ASP A 107 -26.55 -17.16 -11.40
CA ASP A 107 -26.30 -18.08 -10.29
C ASP A 107 -27.30 -17.83 -9.16
N SER A 108 -27.78 -18.92 -8.56
CA SER A 108 -28.45 -18.85 -7.26
C SER A 108 -27.41 -18.49 -6.20
N ILE A 109 -27.66 -17.47 -5.39
CA ILE A 109 -26.78 -17.03 -4.30
C ILE A 109 -27.22 -17.69 -2.98
N PRO A 110 -26.47 -18.68 -2.43
CA PRO A 110 -26.80 -19.32 -1.15
C PRO A 110 -26.92 -18.32 0.00
N SER A 111 -27.63 -18.69 1.07
CA SER A 111 -27.81 -17.83 2.25
C SER A 111 -26.52 -17.63 3.03
N ALA A 112 -26.46 -16.57 3.84
CA ALA A 112 -25.30 -16.28 4.69
C ALA A 112 -25.01 -17.40 5.70
N THR A 113 -26.03 -18.16 6.11
CA THR A 113 -25.89 -19.36 6.97
C THR A 113 -25.20 -20.51 6.25
N VAL A 114 -25.50 -20.76 4.96
CA VAL A 114 -24.85 -21.84 4.18
C VAL A 114 -23.36 -21.57 4.01
N TYR A 115 -22.97 -20.31 3.77
CA TYR A 115 -21.58 -19.89 3.73
C TYR A 115 -20.95 -19.63 5.12
N ASN A 116 -21.68 -19.86 6.23
CA ASN A 116 -21.22 -19.60 7.61
C ASN A 116 -20.69 -18.17 7.87
N LEU A 117 -21.20 -17.16 7.13
CA LEU A 117 -20.65 -15.79 7.12
C LEU A 117 -20.79 -15.05 8.46
N TYR A 118 -21.73 -15.46 9.31
CA TYR A 118 -21.91 -14.88 10.65
C TYR A 118 -20.84 -15.32 11.66
N SER A 119 -20.04 -16.34 11.35
CA SER A 119 -19.06 -16.88 12.27
C SER A 119 -17.72 -16.15 12.18
N PHE A 120 -17.17 -15.73 13.31
CA PHE A 120 -15.77 -15.30 13.38
C PHE A 120 -14.80 -16.43 13.01
N LYS A 121 -15.21 -17.69 13.21
CA LYS A 121 -14.50 -18.92 12.80
C LYS A 121 -14.80 -19.35 11.35
N PHE A 122 -15.24 -18.44 10.48
CA PHE A 122 -15.36 -18.70 9.04
C PHE A 122 -14.00 -19.05 8.41
N ILE A 123 -14.04 -19.97 7.43
CA ILE A 123 -12.90 -20.54 6.70
C ILE A 123 -13.32 -20.64 5.22
N ASP A 124 -12.47 -20.20 4.29
CA ASP A 124 -12.77 -20.16 2.85
C ASP A 124 -12.06 -21.25 2.00
N PHE A 125 -11.30 -22.14 2.63
CA PHE A 125 -10.44 -23.12 1.93
C PHE A 125 -11.22 -24.03 0.96
N ASP A 126 -12.43 -24.44 1.33
CA ASP A 126 -13.29 -25.31 0.52
C ASP A 126 -14.15 -24.53 -0.49
N LEU A 127 -14.09 -23.19 -0.48
CA LEU A 127 -14.85 -22.35 -1.41
C LEU A 127 -14.10 -22.22 -2.74
N SER A 128 -14.79 -22.49 -3.85
CA SER A 128 -14.27 -22.13 -5.17
C SER A 128 -14.18 -20.62 -5.33
N ASP A 129 -13.37 -20.14 -6.29
CA ASP A 129 -13.29 -18.71 -6.60
C ASP A 129 -14.65 -18.09 -6.95
N MET A 130 -15.57 -18.84 -7.58
CA MET A 130 -16.93 -18.36 -7.81
C MET A 130 -17.77 -18.33 -6.54
N ASP A 131 -17.58 -19.27 -5.61
CA ASP A 131 -18.24 -19.24 -4.30
C ASP A 131 -17.79 -18.05 -3.46
N THR A 132 -16.52 -17.65 -3.54
CA THR A 132 -16.06 -16.43 -2.87
C THR A 132 -16.76 -15.18 -3.41
N CYS A 133 -16.97 -15.07 -4.73
CA CYS A 133 -17.75 -13.97 -5.32
C CYS A 133 -19.24 -14.02 -4.93
N ARG A 134 -19.85 -15.21 -4.89
CA ARG A 134 -21.24 -15.41 -4.43
C ARG A 134 -21.41 -15.07 -2.94
N ALA A 135 -20.42 -15.42 -2.10
CA ALA A 135 -20.37 -15.03 -0.69
C ALA A 135 -20.27 -13.50 -0.52
N THR A 136 -19.44 -12.83 -1.33
CA THR A 136 -19.37 -11.36 -1.35
C THR A 136 -20.71 -10.73 -1.74
N ILE A 137 -21.36 -11.20 -2.80
CA ILE A 137 -22.71 -10.73 -3.19
C ILE A 137 -23.71 -10.97 -2.05
N ARG A 138 -23.67 -12.13 -1.38
CA ARG A 138 -24.50 -12.41 -0.21
C ARG A 138 -24.29 -11.37 0.89
N MET A 139 -23.07 -10.96 1.22
CA MET A 139 -22.84 -9.92 2.24
C MET A 139 -23.55 -8.60 1.90
N PHE A 140 -23.53 -8.16 0.64
CA PHE A 140 -24.25 -6.94 0.19
C PHE A 140 -25.78 -7.09 0.25
N LEU A 141 -26.30 -8.26 -0.12
CA LEU A 141 -27.74 -8.56 -0.05
C LEU A 141 -28.24 -8.64 1.40
N GLU A 142 -27.46 -9.27 2.28
CA GLU A 142 -27.80 -9.48 3.70
C GLU A 142 -27.69 -8.19 4.54
N CYS A 143 -26.94 -7.21 4.05
CA CYS A 143 -26.94 -5.83 4.56
C CYS A 143 -27.97 -4.91 3.85
N ASN A 144 -28.85 -5.44 3.00
CA ASN A 144 -29.89 -4.70 2.24
C ASN A 144 -29.35 -3.57 1.33
N LEU A 145 -28.04 -3.50 1.10
CA LEU A 145 -27.39 -2.36 0.43
C LEU A 145 -27.82 -2.20 -1.03
N VAL A 146 -28.06 -3.34 -1.70
CA VAL A 146 -28.47 -3.39 -3.12
C VAL A 146 -29.82 -2.69 -3.32
N GLN A 147 -30.80 -2.96 -2.45
CA GLN A 147 -32.12 -2.35 -2.53
C GLN A 147 -32.07 -0.90 -2.02
N GLN A 148 -31.42 -0.64 -0.88
CA GLN A 148 -31.35 0.68 -0.25
C GLN A 148 -30.71 1.73 -1.18
N TYR A 149 -29.60 1.37 -1.83
CA TYR A 149 -28.84 2.27 -2.69
C TYR A 149 -29.07 2.03 -4.19
N HIS A 150 -30.11 1.26 -4.55
CA HIS A 150 -30.51 1.01 -5.93
C HIS A 150 -29.35 0.52 -6.84
N ILE A 151 -28.44 -0.29 -6.27
CA ILE A 151 -27.26 -0.80 -6.96
C ILE A 151 -27.73 -1.81 -8.02
N PRO A 152 -27.47 -1.60 -9.33
CA PRO A 152 -27.86 -2.59 -10.34
C PRO A 152 -27.13 -3.91 -10.09
N TYR A 153 -27.87 -5.01 -10.11
CA TYR A 153 -27.31 -6.31 -9.73
C TYR A 153 -26.21 -6.79 -10.69
N ASP A 154 -26.30 -6.44 -11.98
CA ASP A 154 -25.24 -6.72 -12.96
C ASP A 154 -23.97 -5.90 -12.70
N VAL A 155 -24.11 -4.64 -12.27
CA VAL A 155 -23.01 -3.76 -11.88
C VAL A 155 -22.31 -4.28 -10.63
N LEU A 156 -23.05 -4.75 -9.62
CA LEU A 156 -22.47 -5.41 -8.45
C LEU A 156 -21.72 -6.69 -8.83
N CYS A 157 -22.32 -7.57 -9.65
CA CYS A 157 -21.66 -8.80 -10.10
C CYS A 157 -20.36 -8.51 -10.86
N ARG A 158 -20.40 -7.52 -11.77
CA ARG A 158 -19.25 -7.08 -12.57
C ARG A 158 -18.15 -6.50 -11.66
N TRP A 159 -18.52 -5.61 -10.74
CA TRP A 159 -17.60 -4.98 -9.80
C TRP A 159 -16.90 -6.01 -8.89
N VAL A 160 -17.63 -6.96 -8.29
CA VAL A 160 -17.02 -8.02 -7.45
C VAL A 160 -16.00 -8.86 -8.24
N LEU A 161 -16.34 -9.23 -9.48
CA LEU A 161 -15.43 -9.97 -10.35
C LEU A 161 -14.22 -9.12 -10.77
N SER A 162 -14.40 -7.82 -11.03
CA SER A 162 -13.32 -6.89 -11.36
C SER A 162 -12.37 -6.69 -10.18
N VAL A 163 -12.89 -6.48 -8.97
CA VAL A 163 -12.08 -6.38 -7.74
C VAL A 163 -11.24 -7.63 -7.57
N LYS A 164 -11.85 -8.82 -7.56
CA LYS A 164 -11.13 -10.12 -7.54
C LYS A 164 -10.02 -10.20 -8.59
N LYS A 165 -10.30 -9.77 -9.83
CA LYS A 165 -9.37 -9.86 -10.96
C LYS A 165 -8.14 -8.95 -10.82
N ASN A 166 -8.23 -7.87 -10.04
CA ASN A 166 -7.13 -6.92 -9.81
C ASN A 166 -6.32 -7.22 -8.53
N TYR A 167 -6.64 -8.30 -7.82
CA TYR A 167 -5.72 -8.89 -6.84
C TYR A 167 -4.63 -9.70 -7.54
N ARG A 168 -3.37 -9.52 -7.12
CA ARG A 168 -2.24 -10.29 -7.65
C ARG A 168 -2.20 -11.69 -7.03
N PRO A 169 -1.65 -12.69 -7.74
CA PRO A 169 -1.41 -14.03 -7.21
C PRO A 169 -0.16 -14.06 -6.30
N VAL A 170 -0.18 -13.26 -5.23
CA VAL A 170 0.82 -13.29 -4.15
C VAL A 170 0.40 -14.29 -3.06
N LYS A 171 1.30 -14.61 -2.12
CA LYS A 171 1.14 -15.71 -1.17
C LYS A 171 0.01 -15.46 -0.17
N TYR A 172 -0.04 -14.26 0.40
CA TYR A 172 -0.98 -13.87 1.45
C TYR A 172 -1.91 -12.74 1.02
N HIS A 173 -1.38 -11.57 0.61
CA HIS A 173 -2.17 -10.36 0.30
C HIS A 173 -2.87 -10.44 -1.08
N ASN A 174 -3.71 -11.47 -1.23
CA ASN A 174 -4.46 -11.81 -2.44
C ASN A 174 -5.98 -11.74 -2.17
N TRP A 175 -6.79 -12.10 -3.16
CA TRP A 175 -8.26 -12.05 -3.08
C TRP A 175 -8.84 -12.82 -1.88
N ARG A 176 -8.22 -13.92 -1.43
CA ARG A 176 -8.72 -14.71 -0.28
C ARG A 176 -8.52 -13.97 1.04
N HIS A 177 -7.44 -13.21 1.18
CA HIS A 177 -7.26 -12.31 2.32
C HIS A 177 -8.35 -11.22 2.31
N ALA A 178 -8.52 -10.49 1.22
CA ALA A 178 -9.56 -9.44 1.09
C ALA A 178 -10.99 -9.94 1.38
N LEU A 179 -11.33 -11.16 0.93
CA LEU A 179 -12.59 -11.82 1.29
C LEU A 179 -12.71 -12.07 2.80
N ASN A 180 -11.67 -12.63 3.44
CA ASN A 180 -11.68 -12.91 4.88
C ASN A 180 -11.76 -11.63 5.73
N VAL A 181 -11.12 -10.55 5.29
CA VAL A 181 -11.23 -9.21 5.91
C VAL A 181 -12.66 -8.68 5.79
N ALA A 182 -13.25 -8.73 4.59
CA ALA A 182 -14.64 -8.31 4.37
C ALA A 182 -15.67 -9.19 5.11
N GLN A 183 -15.42 -10.50 5.21
CA GLN A 183 -16.25 -11.41 6.00
C GLN A 183 -16.12 -11.14 7.50
N THR A 184 -14.92 -10.82 7.99
CA THR A 184 -14.72 -10.46 9.40
C THR A 184 -15.45 -9.16 9.72
N MET A 185 -15.41 -8.17 8.83
CA MET A 185 -16.20 -6.93 8.93
C MET A 185 -17.71 -7.23 8.95
N PHE A 186 -18.19 -8.09 8.05
CA PHE A 186 -19.59 -8.52 8.04
C PHE A 186 -20.01 -9.22 9.35
N ALA A 187 -19.17 -10.11 9.89
CA ALA A 187 -19.40 -10.78 11.17
C ALA A 187 -19.38 -9.79 12.35
N MET A 188 -18.49 -8.78 12.34
CA MET A 188 -18.49 -7.70 13.33
C MET A 188 -19.76 -6.85 13.26
N LEU A 189 -20.23 -6.51 12.06
CA LEU A 189 -21.46 -5.73 11.86
C LEU A 189 -22.69 -6.50 12.35
N LYS A 190 -22.86 -7.77 11.95
CA LYS A 190 -24.04 -8.60 12.26
C LYS A 190 -23.94 -9.29 13.63
N THR A 191 -22.98 -10.20 13.80
CA THR A 191 -22.81 -10.99 15.03
C THR A 191 -22.25 -10.15 16.17
N GLY A 192 -21.26 -9.30 15.87
CA GLY A 192 -20.71 -8.30 16.78
C GLY A 192 -21.62 -7.09 17.03
N LYS A 193 -22.76 -6.99 16.32
CA LYS A 193 -23.77 -5.93 16.43
C LYS A 193 -23.24 -4.51 16.19
N MET A 194 -22.09 -4.38 15.53
CA MET A 194 -21.46 -3.08 15.25
C MET A 194 -22.28 -2.23 14.27
N GLU A 195 -23.21 -2.84 13.52
CA GLU A 195 -24.16 -2.12 12.66
C GLU A 195 -24.99 -1.07 13.42
N ARG A 196 -25.18 -1.24 14.74
CA ARG A 196 -25.88 -0.27 15.61
C ARG A 196 -25.20 1.10 15.73
N PHE A 197 -23.90 1.16 15.43
CA PHE A 197 -23.11 2.39 15.49
C PHE A 197 -22.89 3.00 14.10
N MET A 198 -23.38 2.35 13.05
CA MET A 198 -23.17 2.72 11.65
C MET A 198 -24.50 2.98 10.93
N SER A 199 -24.45 3.83 9.91
CA SER A 199 -25.49 3.96 8.90
C SER A 199 -25.25 2.97 7.75
N ASP A 200 -26.28 2.69 6.96
CA ASP A 200 -26.16 1.79 5.79
C ASP A 200 -25.09 2.27 4.78
N LEU A 201 -24.84 3.59 4.70
CA LEU A 201 -23.83 4.18 3.82
C LEU A 201 -22.40 3.93 4.34
N GLU A 202 -22.22 3.99 5.66
CA GLU A 202 -20.96 3.64 6.32
C GLU A 202 -20.70 2.13 6.22
N ILE A 203 -21.74 1.29 6.34
CA ILE A 203 -21.65 -0.16 6.12
C ILE A 203 -21.26 -0.48 4.67
N LEU A 204 -21.86 0.20 3.68
CA LEU A 204 -21.50 0.08 2.27
C LEU A 204 -20.02 0.44 2.05
N GLY A 205 -19.58 1.58 2.57
CA GLY A 205 -18.19 2.02 2.44
C GLY A 205 -17.20 1.10 3.16
N LEU A 206 -17.54 0.56 4.34
CA LEU A 206 -16.67 -0.38 5.08
C LEU A 206 -16.49 -1.71 4.32
N LEU A 207 -17.56 -2.29 3.77
CA LEU A 207 -17.45 -3.52 2.97
C LEU A 207 -16.64 -3.28 1.68
N VAL A 208 -16.85 -2.14 1.01
CA VAL A 208 -16.06 -1.75 -0.17
C VAL A 208 -14.59 -1.54 0.19
N ALA A 209 -14.29 -0.87 1.31
CA ALA A 209 -12.92 -0.70 1.78
C ALA A 209 -12.24 -2.04 2.05
N CYS A 210 -12.89 -2.95 2.79
CA CYS A 210 -12.34 -4.26 3.10
C CYS A 210 -12.01 -5.08 1.84
N LEU A 211 -12.88 -5.04 0.83
CA LEU A 211 -12.68 -5.77 -0.43
C LEU A 211 -11.62 -5.14 -1.34
N CYS A 212 -11.21 -3.89 -1.08
CA CYS A 212 -10.32 -3.13 -1.96
C CYS A 212 -8.99 -2.73 -1.32
N HIS A 213 -8.80 -2.93 -0.01
CA HIS A 213 -7.69 -2.33 0.75
C HIS A 213 -6.29 -2.77 0.33
N ASP A 214 -6.17 -3.85 -0.44
CA ASP A 214 -4.93 -4.50 -0.89
C ASP A 214 -4.89 -4.68 -2.43
N LEU A 215 -5.72 -3.95 -3.17
CA LEU A 215 -5.79 -4.08 -4.64
C LEU A 215 -4.43 -3.83 -5.30
N ASP A 216 -4.00 -4.72 -6.19
CA ASP A 216 -2.66 -4.70 -6.81
C ASP A 216 -1.47 -4.86 -5.84
N HIS A 217 -1.66 -5.35 -4.60
CA HIS A 217 -0.56 -5.60 -3.65
C HIS A 217 0.52 -6.54 -4.22
N ARG A 218 1.79 -6.17 -4.01
CA ARG A 218 2.94 -6.67 -4.80
C ARG A 218 3.84 -7.66 -4.05
N GLY A 219 3.46 -8.06 -2.84
CA GLY A 219 4.28 -8.89 -1.96
C GLY A 219 5.45 -8.14 -1.34
N THR A 220 5.35 -6.81 -1.22
CA THR A 220 6.43 -5.95 -0.72
C THR A 220 5.87 -4.73 -0.01
N ASN A 221 6.35 -4.46 1.21
CA ASN A 221 5.82 -3.41 2.09
C ASN A 221 6.30 -1.97 1.77
N ASN A 222 5.71 -0.99 2.46
CA ASN A 222 6.04 0.44 2.34
C ASN A 222 7.54 0.77 2.55
N ALA A 223 8.22 0.04 3.44
CA ALA A 223 9.66 0.24 3.68
C ALA A 223 10.48 -0.19 2.45
N PHE A 224 10.13 -1.30 1.80
CA PHE A 224 10.75 -1.74 0.54
C PHE A 224 10.52 -0.73 -0.59
N GLN A 225 9.29 -0.24 -0.76
CA GLN A 225 8.96 0.77 -1.79
C GLN A 225 9.82 2.04 -1.63
N THR A 226 10.10 2.43 -0.38
CA THR A 226 10.94 3.59 -0.04
C THR A 226 12.42 3.32 -0.30
N LYS A 227 12.96 2.20 0.20
CA LYS A 227 14.38 1.79 -0.01
C LYS A 227 14.76 1.67 -1.49
N THR A 228 13.83 1.24 -2.34
CA THR A 228 14.04 1.04 -3.79
C THR A 228 13.78 2.27 -4.65
N GLU A 229 13.42 3.41 -4.06
CA GLU A 229 12.97 4.63 -4.78
C GLU A 229 11.89 4.32 -5.84
N SER A 230 10.96 3.43 -5.50
CA SER A 230 9.95 2.94 -6.46
C SER A 230 9.08 4.10 -7.02
N PRO A 231 8.49 3.94 -8.22
CA PRO A 231 7.56 4.92 -8.77
C PRO A 231 6.38 5.24 -7.83
N LEU A 232 5.96 4.28 -6.99
CA LEU A 232 4.93 4.48 -5.97
C LEU A 232 5.43 5.39 -4.83
N ALA A 233 6.64 5.17 -4.31
CA ALA A 233 7.24 6.02 -3.28
C ALA A 233 7.60 7.43 -3.78
N ILE A 234 7.80 7.60 -5.09
CA ILE A 234 7.95 8.93 -5.72
C ILE A 234 6.59 9.66 -5.81
N LEU A 235 5.49 8.92 -5.97
CA LEU A 235 4.13 9.43 -6.14
C LEU A 235 3.44 9.73 -4.78
N TYR A 236 3.57 8.83 -3.81
CA TYR A 236 2.95 8.91 -2.49
C TYR A 236 4.01 8.93 -1.37
N THR A 237 3.97 9.96 -0.52
CA THR A 237 5.00 10.23 0.51
C THR A 237 4.77 9.55 1.85
N THR A 238 3.58 9.01 2.09
CA THR A 238 3.15 8.37 3.35
C THR A 238 2.11 7.31 3.01
N SER A 239 2.11 6.16 3.69
CA SER A 239 1.15 5.06 3.44
C SER A 239 1.05 4.77 1.93
N THR A 240 2.20 4.46 1.34
CA THR A 240 2.44 4.49 -0.10
C THR A 240 1.64 3.44 -0.85
N MET A 241 1.56 2.23 -0.30
CA MET A 241 0.76 1.14 -0.83
C MET A 241 -0.73 1.39 -0.61
N GLU A 242 -1.13 1.92 0.55
CA GLU A 242 -2.53 2.14 0.92
C GLU A 242 -3.18 3.24 0.05
N HIS A 243 -2.46 4.31 -0.29
CA HIS A 243 -2.92 5.27 -1.31
C HIS A 243 -3.05 4.64 -2.70
N HIS A 244 -2.11 3.76 -3.09
CA HIS A 244 -2.20 3.03 -4.36
C HIS A 244 -3.41 2.09 -4.40
N HIS A 245 -3.70 1.38 -3.30
CA HIS A 245 -4.88 0.52 -3.15
C HIS A 245 -6.19 1.31 -3.28
N PHE A 246 -6.26 2.51 -2.68
CA PHE A 246 -7.38 3.42 -2.87
C PHE A 246 -7.51 3.90 -4.33
N ASP A 247 -6.41 4.30 -4.98
CA ASP A 247 -6.44 4.72 -6.38
C ASP A 247 -6.83 3.55 -7.33
N GLN A 248 -6.48 2.29 -7.01
CA GLN A 248 -7.00 1.11 -7.71
C GLN A 248 -8.51 0.93 -7.50
N CYS A 249 -9.02 1.13 -6.28
CA CYS A 249 -10.45 1.11 -5.99
C CYS A 249 -11.20 2.17 -6.82
N VAL A 250 -10.67 3.40 -6.87
CA VAL A 250 -11.19 4.52 -7.68
C VAL A 250 -11.14 4.20 -9.18
N MET A 251 -10.07 3.58 -9.67
CA MET A 251 -9.96 3.14 -11.07
C MET A 251 -11.05 2.13 -11.43
N ILE A 252 -11.28 1.11 -10.59
CA ILE A 252 -12.31 0.10 -10.83
C ILE A 252 -13.71 0.73 -10.77
N LEU A 253 -14.00 1.57 -9.77
CA LEU A 253 -15.30 2.26 -9.66
C LEU A 253 -15.59 3.19 -10.85
N ASN A 254 -14.57 3.82 -11.44
CA ASN A 254 -14.72 4.65 -12.64
C ASN A 254 -14.69 3.85 -13.97
N SER A 255 -14.47 2.54 -13.93
CA SER A 255 -14.48 1.69 -15.13
C SER A 255 -15.92 1.38 -15.56
N ASP A 256 -16.20 1.42 -16.87
CA ASP A 256 -17.57 1.29 -17.41
C ASP A 256 -18.33 0.08 -16.84
N GLY A 257 -19.52 0.35 -16.28
CA GLY A 257 -20.39 -0.67 -15.69
C GLY A 257 -19.92 -1.25 -14.34
N ASN A 258 -18.89 -0.71 -13.69
CA ASN A 258 -18.42 -1.16 -12.37
C ASN A 258 -18.81 -0.20 -11.23
N ASN A 259 -19.40 0.96 -11.54
CA ASN A 259 -19.74 1.97 -10.53
C ASN A 259 -20.95 1.56 -9.68
N ILE A 260 -20.73 0.79 -8.62
CA ILE A 260 -21.77 0.42 -7.64
C ILE A 260 -22.35 1.64 -6.89
N PHE A 261 -21.75 2.82 -6.99
CA PHE A 261 -22.23 4.07 -6.40
C PHE A 261 -23.00 4.97 -7.39
N GLN A 262 -23.26 4.51 -8.62
CA GLN A 262 -23.85 5.33 -9.69
C GLN A 262 -25.23 5.93 -9.39
N ALA A 263 -25.97 5.37 -8.43
CA ALA A 263 -27.29 5.84 -8.01
C ALA A 263 -27.26 6.71 -6.73
N LEU A 264 -26.09 6.90 -6.11
CA LEU A 264 -25.94 7.75 -4.93
C LEU A 264 -26.09 9.23 -5.30
N SER A 265 -26.55 10.05 -4.34
CA SER A 265 -26.48 11.50 -4.52
C SER A 265 -25.02 11.96 -4.54
N PRO A 266 -24.71 13.11 -5.17
CA PRO A 266 -23.35 13.68 -5.10
C PRO A 266 -22.86 13.96 -3.68
N HIS A 267 -23.75 14.08 -2.70
CA HIS A 267 -23.41 14.24 -1.28
C HIS A 267 -22.97 12.90 -0.68
N ASP A 268 -23.79 11.85 -0.83
CA ASP A 268 -23.53 10.51 -0.31
C ASP A 268 -22.28 9.91 -0.97
N TYR A 269 -22.08 10.14 -2.27
CA TYR A 269 -20.87 9.75 -3.00
C TYR A 269 -19.61 10.34 -2.35
N ARG A 270 -19.62 11.63 -1.96
CA ARG A 270 -18.47 12.25 -1.28
C ARG A 270 -18.25 11.67 0.12
N ILE A 271 -19.31 11.34 0.85
CA ILE A 271 -19.22 10.73 2.19
C ILE A 271 -18.65 9.31 2.07
N VAL A 272 -19.22 8.45 1.22
CA VAL A 272 -18.76 7.06 1.09
C VAL A 272 -17.33 6.98 0.54
N MET A 273 -16.97 7.80 -0.45
CA MET A 273 -15.59 7.81 -0.98
C MET A 273 -14.57 8.27 0.07
N LYS A 274 -14.90 9.31 0.86
CA LYS A 274 -14.07 9.74 2.00
C LYS A 274 -13.94 8.64 3.04
N LEU A 275 -15.01 7.89 3.32
CA LEU A 275 -14.96 6.78 4.27
C LEU A 275 -14.12 5.62 3.75
N VAL A 276 -14.24 5.25 2.46
CA VAL A 276 -13.42 4.22 1.82
C VAL A 276 -11.94 4.61 1.88
N GLU A 277 -11.59 5.84 1.50
CA GLU A 277 -10.23 6.40 1.59
C GLU A 277 -9.68 6.28 3.02
N ASN A 278 -10.41 6.80 4.01
CA ASN A 278 -9.96 6.79 5.40
C ASN A 278 -9.88 5.40 6.01
N SER A 279 -10.70 4.45 5.55
CA SER A 279 -10.66 3.06 6.01
C SER A 279 -9.45 2.35 5.41
N ILE A 280 -9.23 2.42 4.09
CA ILE A 280 -8.05 1.83 3.44
C ILE A 280 -6.75 2.42 4.02
N LEU A 281 -6.66 3.73 4.23
CA LEU A 281 -5.50 4.35 4.89
C LEU A 281 -5.33 3.98 6.39
N SER A 282 -6.26 3.21 6.97
CA SER A 282 -6.16 2.71 8.36
C SER A 282 -5.68 1.26 8.47
N THR A 283 -5.42 0.56 7.36
CA THR A 283 -4.71 -0.74 7.39
C THR A 283 -3.21 -0.55 7.63
N ASP A 284 -2.63 0.59 7.23
CA ASP A 284 -1.28 0.97 7.64
C ASP A 284 -1.16 0.98 9.18
N LEU A 285 -0.38 0.03 9.72
CA LEU A 285 -0.16 -0.11 11.16
C LEU A 285 0.45 1.16 11.79
N ALA A 286 1.19 1.98 11.03
CA ALA A 286 1.66 3.28 11.52
C ALA A 286 0.50 4.26 11.78
N MET A 287 -0.60 4.14 11.04
CA MET A 287 -1.83 4.90 11.27
C MET A 287 -2.65 4.33 12.44
N TYR A 288 -2.65 3.01 12.65
CA TYR A 288 -3.17 2.40 13.87
C TYR A 288 -2.44 2.94 15.12
N PHE A 289 -1.10 2.93 15.15
CA PHE A 289 -0.35 3.42 16.31
C PHE A 289 -0.58 4.91 16.60
N LYS A 290 -0.83 5.75 15.58
CA LYS A 290 -1.23 7.16 15.77
C LYS A 290 -2.64 7.31 16.37
N LYS A 291 -3.58 6.42 16.01
CA LYS A 291 -4.99 6.50 16.46
C LYS A 291 -5.26 5.77 17.78
N LYS A 292 -4.51 4.71 18.12
CA LYS A 292 -4.84 3.80 19.24
C LYS A 292 -4.96 4.50 20.59
N ASN A 293 -4.06 5.44 20.90
CA ASN A 293 -4.06 6.12 22.18
C ASN A 293 -5.30 7.02 22.35
N ARG A 294 -5.80 7.61 21.24
CA ARG A 294 -7.03 8.40 21.25
C ARG A 294 -8.26 7.52 21.42
N PHE A 295 -8.29 6.34 20.81
CA PHE A 295 -9.35 5.35 21.03
C PHE A 295 -9.38 4.87 22.49
N ILE A 296 -8.21 4.54 23.07
CA ILE A 296 -8.05 4.20 24.48
C ILE A 296 -8.65 5.27 25.40
N GLN A 297 -8.27 6.53 25.20
CA GLN A 297 -8.81 7.65 25.98
C GLN A 297 -10.34 7.80 25.85
N LEU A 298 -10.93 7.55 24.68
CA LEU A 298 -12.39 7.61 24.52
C LEU A 298 -13.07 6.51 25.35
N VAL A 299 -12.59 5.26 25.22
CA VAL A 299 -13.13 4.11 25.95
C VAL A 299 -12.98 4.24 27.46
N GLU A 300 -11.79 4.65 27.95
CA GLU A 300 -11.51 4.84 29.38
C GLU A 300 -12.38 5.95 30.01
N ASN A 301 -12.76 6.97 29.23
CA ASN A 301 -13.69 8.02 29.65
C ASN A 301 -15.17 7.57 29.62
N GLY A 302 -15.45 6.30 29.28
CA GLY A 302 -16.80 5.76 29.22
C GLY A 302 -17.59 6.18 27.99
N GLU A 303 -16.92 6.44 26.86
CA GLU A 303 -17.57 6.84 25.61
C GLU A 303 -18.53 5.76 25.07
N PHE A 304 -19.75 6.17 24.74
CA PHE A 304 -20.79 5.30 24.18
C PHE A 304 -21.46 5.88 22.93
N ASP A 305 -21.24 7.16 22.62
CA ASP A 305 -21.77 7.83 21.43
C ASP A 305 -20.68 7.96 20.36
N TRP A 306 -20.74 7.09 19.35
CA TRP A 306 -19.81 7.05 18.23
C TRP A 306 -20.24 7.89 17.01
N GLN A 307 -21.29 8.74 17.13
CA GLN A 307 -21.87 9.43 15.97
C GLN A 307 -21.15 10.70 15.52
N SER A 308 -20.19 11.24 16.30
CA SER A 308 -19.38 12.37 15.82
C SER A 308 -18.32 11.92 14.80
N GLU A 309 -18.07 12.75 13.79
CA GLU A 309 -17.13 12.48 12.68
C GLU A 309 -15.76 11.93 13.17
N GLU A 310 -15.16 12.56 14.19
CA GLU A 310 -13.88 12.13 14.77
C GLU A 310 -13.97 10.71 15.36
N LYS A 311 -14.96 10.47 16.22
CA LYS A 311 -15.13 9.18 16.90
C LYS A 311 -15.45 8.07 15.90
N LYS A 312 -16.30 8.38 14.91
CA LYS A 312 -16.66 7.48 13.80
C LYS A 312 -15.42 7.10 12.99
N GLN A 313 -14.61 8.07 12.57
CA GLN A 313 -13.38 7.83 11.80
C GLN A 313 -12.36 7.00 12.59
N ILE A 314 -12.28 7.18 13.91
CA ILE A 314 -11.45 6.34 14.78
C ILE A 314 -12.02 4.92 14.87
N LEU A 315 -13.32 4.77 15.11
CA LEU A 315 -13.98 3.46 15.23
C LEU A 315 -13.88 2.65 13.94
N CYS A 316 -14.19 3.26 12.79
CA CYS A 316 -14.02 2.64 11.47
C CYS A 316 -12.56 2.22 11.23
N GLY A 317 -11.59 3.05 11.65
CA GLY A 317 -10.17 2.70 11.59
C GLY A 317 -9.82 1.48 12.45
N MET A 318 -10.24 1.45 13.72
CA MET A 318 -10.00 0.31 14.62
C MET A 318 -10.69 -0.98 14.13
N MET A 319 -11.91 -0.87 13.62
CA MET A 319 -12.63 -1.99 13.01
C MET A 319 -11.91 -2.50 11.75
N MET A 320 -11.38 -1.62 10.92
CA MET A 320 -10.61 -1.99 9.73
C MET A 320 -9.33 -2.75 10.11
N THR A 321 -8.50 -2.19 11.01
CA THR A 321 -7.29 -2.87 11.50
C THR A 321 -7.62 -4.22 12.14
N ALA A 322 -8.73 -4.32 12.89
CA ALA A 322 -9.17 -5.55 13.53
C ALA A 322 -9.68 -6.63 12.54
N CYS A 323 -10.20 -6.23 11.38
CA CYS A 323 -10.58 -7.15 10.31
C CYS A 323 -9.37 -7.63 9.52
N ASP A 324 -8.43 -6.72 9.24
CA ASP A 324 -7.18 -6.96 8.51
C ASP A 324 -6.31 -8.03 9.22
N VAL A 325 -6.01 -7.81 10.52
CA VAL A 325 -5.31 -8.83 11.33
C VAL A 325 -6.20 -10.01 11.75
N GLY A 326 -7.43 -10.12 11.23
CA GLY A 326 -8.46 -11.11 11.60
C GLY A 326 -8.05 -12.57 11.45
N ALA A 327 -7.04 -12.87 10.64
CA ALA A 327 -6.45 -14.20 10.51
C ALA A 327 -5.91 -14.76 11.85
N ILE A 328 -5.45 -13.89 12.75
CA ILE A 328 -4.86 -14.28 14.04
C ILE A 328 -5.88 -14.86 15.04
N ALA A 329 -7.17 -14.64 14.82
CA ALA A 329 -8.26 -15.12 15.67
C ALA A 329 -8.98 -16.37 15.11
N LYS A 330 -8.51 -16.91 13.97
CA LYS A 330 -9.07 -18.12 13.34
C LYS A 330 -8.64 -19.38 14.12
N PRO A 331 -9.34 -20.52 13.98
CA PRO A 331 -8.91 -21.78 14.61
C PRO A 331 -7.46 -22.14 14.27
N TRP A 332 -6.75 -22.78 15.20
CA TRP A 332 -5.30 -23.06 15.10
C TRP A 332 -4.82 -23.55 13.73
N GLU A 333 -5.45 -24.60 13.17
CA GLU A 333 -5.09 -25.17 11.85
C GLU A 333 -5.13 -24.14 10.70
N VAL A 334 -6.04 -23.18 10.79
CA VAL A 334 -6.19 -22.08 9.81
C VAL A 334 -5.14 -21.02 10.07
N GLN A 335 -5.00 -20.58 11.32
CA GLN A 335 -4.06 -19.52 11.69
C GLN A 335 -2.60 -19.94 11.43
N HIS A 336 -2.22 -21.17 11.79
CA HIS A 336 -0.90 -21.74 11.54
C HIS A 336 -0.56 -21.75 10.04
N LYS A 337 -1.52 -22.13 9.19
CA LYS A 337 -1.38 -22.07 7.73
C LYS A 337 -1.29 -20.63 7.20
N MET A 338 -2.05 -19.69 7.75
CA MET A 338 -1.94 -18.27 7.38
C MET A 338 -0.58 -17.69 7.77
N ALA A 339 -0.06 -18.01 8.96
CA ALA A 339 1.25 -17.56 9.41
C ALA A 339 2.38 -18.08 8.51
N LYS A 340 2.31 -19.34 8.04
CA LYS A 340 3.23 -19.89 7.03
C LYS A 340 3.18 -19.08 5.71
N LEU A 341 1.99 -18.72 5.21
CA LEU A 341 1.84 -17.90 3.99
C LEU A 341 2.37 -16.47 4.14
N VAL A 342 2.17 -15.85 5.30
CA VAL A 342 2.73 -14.52 5.62
C VAL A 342 4.25 -14.58 5.70
N ALA A 343 4.80 -15.60 6.37
CA ALA A 343 6.24 -15.80 6.48
C ALA A 343 6.89 -16.02 5.11
N ASP A 344 6.31 -16.89 4.27
CA ASP A 344 6.76 -17.11 2.89
C ASP A 344 6.81 -15.80 2.08
N GLU A 345 5.82 -14.91 2.21
CA GLU A 345 5.82 -13.63 1.50
C GLU A 345 6.91 -12.67 2.03
N PHE A 346 7.13 -12.63 3.35
CA PHE A 346 8.23 -11.86 3.93
C PHE A 346 9.60 -12.41 3.56
N PHE A 347 9.75 -13.73 3.43
CA PHE A 347 10.98 -14.36 2.95
C PHE A 347 11.24 -14.06 1.47
N ASP A 348 10.20 -14.08 0.63
CA ASP A 348 10.30 -13.68 -0.78
C ASP A 348 10.67 -12.18 -0.91
N GLN A 349 10.18 -11.29 -0.03
CA GLN A 349 10.67 -9.90 0.07
C GLN A 349 12.13 -9.84 0.55
N GLY A 350 12.52 -10.61 1.57
CA GLY A 350 13.87 -10.58 2.14
C GLY A 350 14.94 -11.00 1.17
N ASP A 351 14.68 -12.02 0.35
CA ASP A 351 15.54 -12.42 -0.77
C ASP A 351 15.65 -11.30 -1.82
N LEU A 352 14.57 -10.57 -2.06
CA LEU A 352 14.56 -9.42 -2.98
C LEU A 352 15.39 -8.24 -2.42
N GLU A 353 15.37 -8.01 -1.10
CA GLU A 353 16.26 -7.05 -0.43
C GLU A 353 17.73 -7.49 -0.50
N LYS A 354 18.04 -8.78 -0.24
CA LYS A 354 19.40 -9.34 -0.42
C LYS A 354 19.88 -9.11 -1.87
N LEU A 355 19.04 -9.41 -2.87
CA LEU A 355 19.39 -9.34 -4.30
C LEU A 355 19.51 -7.90 -4.85
N GLN A 356 18.58 -7.00 -4.52
CA GLN A 356 18.51 -5.67 -5.13
C GLN A 356 19.28 -4.59 -4.36
N LEU A 357 19.33 -4.71 -3.02
CA LEU A 357 19.91 -3.69 -2.15
C LEU A 357 21.25 -4.12 -1.55
N ASN A 358 21.61 -5.40 -1.66
CA ASN A 358 22.82 -5.99 -1.06
C ASN A 358 22.89 -5.73 0.45
N THR A 359 21.73 -5.77 1.12
CA THR A 359 21.55 -5.61 2.56
C THR A 359 21.07 -6.90 3.19
N GLN A 360 21.51 -7.21 4.40
CA GLN A 360 20.91 -8.30 5.17
C GLN A 360 19.49 -7.88 5.62
N PRO A 361 18.47 -8.72 5.42
CA PRO A 361 17.11 -8.44 5.84
C PRO A 361 16.98 -8.59 7.36
N VAL A 362 15.87 -8.07 7.91
CA VAL A 362 15.52 -8.29 9.32
C VAL A 362 15.08 -9.74 9.55
N ALA A 363 15.18 -10.24 10.78
CA ALA A 363 14.87 -11.63 11.15
C ALA A 363 13.55 -12.16 10.56
N MET A 364 12.48 -11.36 10.62
CA MET A 364 11.14 -11.68 10.11
C MET A 364 11.08 -11.92 8.59
N MET A 365 12.08 -11.44 7.84
CA MET A 365 12.20 -11.57 6.39
C MET A 365 13.37 -12.49 5.99
N ASP A 366 14.11 -13.04 6.95
CA ASP A 366 15.26 -13.89 6.67
C ASP A 366 14.88 -15.37 6.74
N ARG A 367 14.81 -16.04 5.58
CA ARG A 367 14.45 -17.47 5.50
C ARG A 367 15.41 -18.41 6.23
N GLU A 368 16.63 -17.95 6.49
CA GLU A 368 17.64 -18.67 7.28
C GLU A 368 17.28 -18.68 8.79
N ARG A 369 16.40 -17.77 9.24
CA ARG A 369 15.94 -17.62 10.63
C ARG A 369 14.50 -18.07 10.83
N LYS A 370 13.99 -18.92 9.93
CA LYS A 370 12.64 -19.51 9.98
C LYS A 370 12.32 -20.20 11.31
N ASP A 371 13.31 -20.74 12.01
CA ASP A 371 13.12 -21.39 13.32
C ASP A 371 12.58 -20.42 14.38
N GLU A 372 12.87 -19.11 14.26
CA GLU A 372 12.38 -18.08 15.19
C GLU A 372 10.91 -17.65 14.95
N LEU A 373 10.24 -18.17 13.92
CA LEU A 373 8.87 -17.78 13.57
C LEU A 373 7.88 -17.86 14.75
N PRO A 374 7.88 -18.91 15.59
CA PRO A 374 6.97 -18.97 16.74
C PRO A 374 7.14 -17.80 17.71
N GLN A 375 8.38 -17.44 18.05
CA GLN A 375 8.66 -16.33 18.95
C GLN A 375 8.29 -14.97 18.31
N MET A 376 8.49 -14.83 17.00
CA MET A 376 8.05 -13.64 16.25
C MET A 376 6.52 -13.51 16.20
N GLN A 377 5.78 -14.62 16.10
CA GLN A 377 4.32 -14.63 16.19
C GLN A 377 3.84 -14.24 17.59
N VAL A 378 4.42 -14.77 18.67
CA VAL A 378 4.11 -14.33 20.05
C VAL A 378 4.30 -12.82 20.20
N GLY A 379 5.43 -12.28 19.72
CA GLY A 379 5.70 -10.83 19.77
C GLY A 379 4.68 -9.99 19.00
N PHE A 380 4.29 -10.40 17.79
CA PHE A 380 3.25 -9.73 17.00
C PHE A 380 1.88 -9.75 17.71
N ILE A 381 1.52 -10.89 18.30
CA ILE A 381 0.26 -11.05 19.04
C ILE A 381 0.23 -10.14 20.26
N ASP A 382 1.30 -10.09 21.06
CA ASP A 382 1.36 -9.30 22.30
C ASP A 382 1.42 -7.79 22.05
N VAL A 383 2.11 -7.34 20.99
CA VAL A 383 2.29 -5.90 20.71
C VAL A 383 1.10 -5.28 19.96
N ILE A 384 0.44 -6.05 19.09
CA ILE A 384 -0.59 -5.53 18.17
C ILE A 384 -1.96 -6.16 18.44
N CYS A 385 -2.07 -7.49 18.33
CA CYS A 385 -3.37 -8.17 18.22
C CYS A 385 -4.14 -8.21 19.56
N LEU A 386 -3.50 -8.66 20.64
CA LEU A 386 -4.14 -8.73 21.95
C LEU A 386 -4.52 -7.35 22.50
N PRO A 387 -3.67 -6.30 22.44
CA PRO A 387 -4.08 -4.95 22.84
C PRO A 387 -5.29 -4.44 22.06
N LEU A 388 -5.32 -4.63 20.73
CA LEU A 388 -6.42 -4.22 19.87
C LEU A 388 -7.72 -4.95 20.22
N TYR A 389 -7.71 -6.29 20.22
CA TYR A 389 -8.92 -7.05 20.51
C TYR A 389 -9.36 -6.92 21.97
N LYS A 390 -8.44 -6.70 22.92
CA LYS A 390 -8.80 -6.49 24.32
C LYS A 390 -9.66 -5.24 24.49
N ILE A 391 -9.17 -4.07 24.06
CA ILE A 391 -9.95 -2.84 24.20
C ILE A 391 -11.25 -2.88 23.37
N MET A 392 -11.19 -3.46 22.17
CA MET A 392 -12.36 -3.63 21.31
C MET A 392 -13.42 -4.52 21.98
N SER A 393 -13.04 -5.63 22.63
CA SER A 393 -13.98 -6.52 23.35
C SER A 393 -14.49 -5.94 24.66
N ASP A 394 -13.66 -5.20 25.40
CA ASP A 394 -14.08 -4.49 26.61
C ASP A 394 -15.13 -3.40 26.31
N THR A 395 -15.02 -2.74 25.15
CA THR A 395 -16.00 -1.75 24.66
C THR A 395 -17.22 -2.41 24.04
N PHE A 396 -17.02 -3.49 23.29
CA PHE A 396 -18.05 -4.16 22.49
C PHE A 396 -18.05 -5.67 22.80
N PRO A 397 -18.75 -6.14 23.85
CA PRO A 397 -18.65 -7.54 24.32
C PRO A 397 -19.06 -8.61 23.29
N TRP A 398 -19.75 -8.25 22.20
CA TRP A 398 -20.16 -9.18 21.15
C TRP A 398 -19.03 -9.59 20.20
N ILE A 399 -17.88 -8.90 20.23
CA ILE A 399 -16.67 -9.28 19.47
C ILE A 399 -15.60 -9.96 20.34
N GLN A 400 -15.93 -10.30 21.59
CA GLN A 400 -15.12 -11.14 22.48
C GLN A 400 -14.51 -12.40 21.80
N PRO A 401 -15.20 -13.12 20.88
CA PRO A 401 -14.61 -14.29 20.21
C PRO A 401 -13.32 -14.02 19.42
N LEU A 402 -13.09 -12.78 18.98
CA LEU A 402 -11.83 -12.39 18.31
C LEU A 402 -10.67 -12.30 19.32
N TYR A 403 -10.92 -11.76 20.51
CA TYR A 403 -9.94 -11.76 21.60
C TYR A 403 -9.64 -13.18 22.08
N ASP A 404 -10.68 -13.99 22.31
CA ASP A 404 -10.55 -15.36 22.81
C ASP A 404 -9.72 -16.24 21.86
N GLY A 405 -10.02 -16.20 20.55
CA GLY A 405 -9.27 -16.93 19.52
C GLY A 405 -7.82 -16.44 19.38
N THR A 406 -7.58 -15.13 19.51
CA THR A 406 -6.21 -14.58 19.53
C THR A 406 -5.43 -15.07 20.76
N LEU A 407 -6.06 -15.10 21.93
CA LEU A 407 -5.46 -15.58 23.18
C LEU A 407 -5.19 -17.09 23.16
N GLU A 408 -6.06 -17.87 22.52
CA GLU A 408 -5.86 -19.30 22.26
C GLU A 408 -4.64 -19.53 21.36
N ASN A 409 -4.57 -18.85 20.20
CA ASN A 409 -3.43 -18.96 19.29
C ASN A 409 -2.12 -18.44 19.91
N ARG A 410 -2.16 -17.41 20.78
CA ARG A 410 -0.98 -16.97 21.55
C ARG A 410 -0.37 -18.10 22.38
N ARG A 411 -1.21 -18.97 22.97
CA ARG A 411 -0.73 -20.13 23.77
C ARG A 411 -0.12 -21.20 22.88
N HIS A 412 -0.70 -21.47 21.71
CA HIS A 412 -0.12 -22.41 20.75
C HIS A 412 1.23 -21.93 20.21
N TRP A 413 1.38 -20.64 19.87
CA TRP A 413 2.69 -20.10 19.47
C TRP A 413 3.71 -20.06 20.59
N GLN A 414 3.29 -19.82 21.84
CA GLN A 414 4.15 -19.88 23.02
C GLN A 414 4.69 -21.30 23.26
N ASP A 415 3.82 -22.32 23.20
CA ASP A 415 4.19 -23.73 23.31
C ASP A 415 5.15 -24.16 22.18
N LEU A 416 4.95 -23.67 20.94
CA LEU A 416 5.92 -23.89 19.86
C LEU A 416 7.25 -23.16 20.09
N ALA A 417 7.25 -21.93 20.60
CA ALA A 417 8.46 -21.16 20.88
C ALA A 417 9.32 -21.84 21.96
N GLU A 418 8.70 -22.32 23.03
CA GLU A 418 9.36 -23.07 24.10
C GLU A 418 9.97 -24.39 23.58
N LYS A 419 9.28 -25.09 22.67
CA LYS A 419 9.82 -26.30 22.02
C LYS A 419 11.04 -26.01 21.15
N VAL A 420 11.03 -24.90 20.41
CA VAL A 420 12.20 -24.46 19.62
C VAL A 420 13.37 -24.08 20.53
N GLU A 421 13.12 -23.41 21.66
CA GLU A 421 14.15 -23.10 22.65
C GLU A 421 14.76 -24.38 23.28
N MET A 422 13.94 -25.43 23.43
CA MET A 422 14.39 -26.78 23.82
C MET A 422 15.11 -27.56 22.70
N GLY A 423 15.31 -26.98 21.52
CA GLY A 423 16.02 -27.58 20.38
C GLY A 423 15.17 -28.52 19.50
N LEU A 424 13.85 -28.53 19.66
CA LEU A 424 12.94 -29.30 18.80
C LEU A 424 12.61 -28.51 17.51
N THR A 425 12.76 -29.14 16.36
CA THR A 425 12.41 -28.55 15.06
C THR A 425 10.89 -28.54 14.87
N TRP A 426 10.29 -27.34 14.75
CA TRP A 426 8.84 -27.21 14.47
C TRP A 426 8.45 -27.48 13.01
N ILE A 427 9.43 -27.79 12.15
CA ILE A 427 9.35 -27.50 10.71
C ILE A 427 8.79 -28.65 9.85
N ASP A 428 8.97 -29.92 10.22
CA ASP A 428 8.68 -31.04 9.32
C ASP A 428 7.52 -31.97 9.74
N HIS A 429 6.87 -31.73 10.89
CA HIS A 429 5.70 -32.52 11.29
C HIS A 429 4.57 -31.65 11.86
N ASP A 430 3.41 -31.63 11.18
CA ASP A 430 2.16 -31.03 11.68
C ASP A 430 1.58 -31.79 12.91
N LYS A 431 2.28 -32.82 13.41
CA LYS A 431 2.12 -33.42 14.74
C LYS A 431 3.49 -33.86 15.26
N ILE A 432 3.84 -33.47 16.49
CA ILE A 432 5.01 -34.02 17.18
C ILE A 432 4.66 -35.46 17.60
N GLU A 433 5.17 -36.46 16.87
CA GLU A 433 5.19 -37.83 17.37
C GLU A 433 6.24 -37.95 18.50
N GLN A 434 6.05 -38.93 19.38
CA GLN A 434 6.68 -38.98 20.70
C GLN A 434 8.22 -39.08 20.65
N PRO A 435 8.93 -38.70 21.73
CA PRO A 435 10.39 -38.78 21.77
C PRO A 435 10.86 -40.21 21.48
N ILE A 436 11.85 -40.35 20.62
CA ILE A 436 12.57 -41.61 20.45
C ILE A 436 13.43 -41.78 21.71
N GLU A 437 12.97 -42.62 22.64
CA GLU A 437 13.82 -43.13 23.72
C GLU A 437 14.89 -44.04 23.10
N GLU A 438 16.06 -43.46 22.82
CA GLU A 438 17.20 -44.21 22.31
C GLU A 438 17.77 -45.08 23.45
N PHE A 439 17.48 -46.37 23.38
CA PHE A 439 17.95 -47.36 24.36
C PHE A 439 19.47 -47.42 24.37
N ALA A 440 20.06 -46.92 25.45
CA ALA A 440 21.44 -47.25 25.80
C ALA A 440 21.51 -48.72 26.26
N ASP A 441 22.07 -49.59 25.43
CA ASP A 441 22.66 -50.85 25.91
C ASP A 441 24.03 -51.09 25.25
N ALA A 442 24.94 -51.70 26.02
CA ALA A 442 26.39 -51.60 25.79
C ALA A 442 26.94 -52.74 24.92
N GLY A 443 27.88 -52.42 24.01
CA GLY A 443 28.30 -53.38 22.97
C GLY A 443 29.68 -53.23 22.32
N GLY A 444 30.72 -52.79 23.04
CA GLY A 444 32.11 -53.07 22.67
C GLY A 444 32.81 -52.10 21.72
N THR A 445 33.74 -51.32 22.27
CA THR A 445 34.68 -50.47 21.52
C THR A 445 35.83 -51.29 20.89
N LYS A 446 36.25 -50.88 19.69
CA LYS A 446 37.65 -50.99 19.22
C LYS A 446 38.02 -49.74 18.43
N ASP A 447 39.09 -49.11 18.86
CA ASP A 447 39.60 -47.85 18.30
C ASP A 447 40.16 -48.01 16.89
N ILE A 448 40.10 -46.94 16.09
CA ILE A 448 41.17 -46.52 15.16
C ILE A 448 41.11 -44.99 15.04
N GLU A 449 42.30 -44.41 15.00
CA GLU A 449 42.62 -42.99 15.14
C GLU A 449 42.48 -42.21 13.81
N PHE A 450 41.98 -40.96 13.87
CA PHE A 450 41.94 -40.05 12.71
C PHE A 450 42.86 -38.85 12.92
N THR A 451 43.98 -38.80 12.18
CA THR A 451 44.88 -37.64 12.15
C THR A 451 44.39 -36.60 11.13
N VAL A 452 44.20 -35.36 11.58
CA VAL A 452 43.84 -34.23 10.71
C VAL A 452 45.10 -33.63 10.08
N THR A 453 45.03 -33.26 8.80
CA THR A 453 46.07 -32.42 8.17
C THR A 453 45.45 -31.39 7.23
N THR A 454 45.48 -30.12 7.65
CA THR A 454 45.12 -28.95 6.83
C THR A 454 46.33 -28.46 6.05
N LEU A 455 46.18 -28.15 4.75
CA LEU A 455 47.20 -27.44 3.98
C LEU A 455 46.58 -26.42 3.02
N ASN A 456 47.02 -25.17 3.16
CA ASN A 456 46.71 -24.07 2.26
C ASN A 456 47.33 -24.31 0.87
N CYS A 457 46.64 -23.87 -0.18
CA CYS A 457 47.19 -23.82 -1.53
C CYS A 457 47.61 -22.39 -1.86
N ASP A 458 48.91 -22.18 -2.10
CA ASP A 458 49.43 -20.97 -2.72
C ASP A 458 50.37 -21.33 -3.89
N ARG A 459 50.06 -20.76 -5.06
CA ARG A 459 50.89 -20.55 -6.26
C ARG A 459 51.84 -21.65 -6.82
N ALA A 460 51.42 -22.14 -8.00
CA ALA A 460 51.97 -21.75 -9.32
C ALA A 460 53.01 -22.63 -10.07
N ILE A 461 52.79 -22.67 -11.41
CA ILE A 461 53.71 -22.94 -12.54
C ILE A 461 54.13 -24.41 -12.80
N GLY A 462 53.87 -24.90 -14.02
CA GLY A 462 54.52 -26.09 -14.58
C GLY A 462 53.73 -26.89 -15.64
N THR A 463 53.69 -26.43 -16.89
CA THR A 463 53.54 -27.28 -18.10
C THR A 463 54.92 -27.88 -18.48
N PRO A 464 55.08 -28.94 -19.32
CA PRO A 464 54.17 -29.34 -20.41
C PRO A 464 54.08 -30.87 -20.79
N ASP A 465 53.29 -31.11 -21.85
CA ASP A 465 53.44 -32.08 -22.96
C ASP A 465 53.23 -33.62 -22.88
N SER A 466 52.58 -34.09 -23.97
CA SER A 466 52.75 -35.37 -24.69
C SER A 466 52.16 -36.65 -24.05
N ASP A 467 51.46 -37.58 -24.73
CA ASP A 467 51.12 -37.77 -26.14
C ASP A 467 50.20 -39.00 -26.33
N THR A 468 49.64 -39.16 -27.53
CA THR A 468 49.10 -40.42 -28.14
C THR A 468 47.91 -41.17 -27.48
N SER A 469 47.03 -41.87 -28.21
CA SER A 469 46.56 -41.79 -29.61
C SER A 469 45.47 -42.86 -29.84
N HIS A 470 44.43 -42.60 -30.63
CA HIS A 470 43.90 -43.57 -31.62
C HIS A 470 42.89 -42.95 -32.61
N SER A 471 43.15 -43.15 -33.90
CA SER A 471 42.29 -42.90 -35.08
C SER A 471 41.47 -44.18 -35.41
N ILE A 472 40.58 -44.34 -36.42
CA ILE A 472 40.30 -43.78 -37.77
C ILE A 472 38.77 -43.92 -38.04
N GLY A 473 38.03 -43.11 -38.83
CA GLY A 473 38.31 -41.81 -39.48
C GLY A 473 38.02 -41.69 -40.99
N GLY A 474 36.82 -41.26 -41.43
CA GLY A 474 36.61 -40.71 -42.79
C GLY A 474 35.21 -40.86 -43.44
N SER A 475 34.86 -40.16 -44.54
CA SER A 475 35.48 -38.98 -45.20
C SER A 475 34.64 -38.45 -46.40
N ILE A 476 34.97 -37.26 -46.92
CA ILE A 476 34.69 -36.69 -48.27
C ILE A 476 33.43 -35.79 -48.47
N THR A 477 33.73 -34.55 -48.90
CA THR A 477 32.87 -33.49 -49.50
C THR A 477 33.30 -33.27 -50.98
N PRO A 478 32.78 -32.30 -51.80
CA PRO A 478 33.29 -30.91 -51.75
C PRO A 478 32.40 -29.76 -52.32
N SER A 479 32.92 -28.52 -52.25
CA SER A 479 32.54 -27.29 -52.99
C SER A 479 31.24 -26.56 -52.56
N GLY A 480 31.13 -25.24 -52.37
CA GLY A 480 31.99 -24.06 -52.67
C GLY A 480 31.09 -22.95 -53.30
N SER A 481 31.16 -21.64 -53.03
CA SER A 481 32.14 -20.81 -52.30
C SER A 481 31.56 -19.47 -51.76
N THR A 482 32.17 -18.93 -50.70
CA THR A 482 32.39 -17.49 -50.35
C THR A 482 31.25 -16.45 -50.41
N LEU A 483 30.95 -15.79 -49.28
CA LEU A 483 31.34 -14.39 -49.03
C LEU A 483 31.21 -13.96 -47.56
N LEU A 484 31.99 -12.94 -47.17
CA LEU A 484 32.25 -12.51 -45.79
C LEU A 484 31.23 -11.47 -45.28
N ALA A 485 30.83 -11.55 -44.01
CA ALA A 485 30.33 -10.40 -43.25
C ALA A 485 30.57 -10.55 -41.75
N HIS A 486 31.45 -9.71 -41.18
CA HIS A 486 31.50 -9.47 -39.73
C HIS A 486 30.21 -8.79 -39.28
N ASN A 487 29.57 -9.26 -38.20
CA ASN A 487 28.48 -8.54 -37.55
C ASN A 487 28.87 -8.06 -36.15
N ARG A 488 28.63 -6.76 -35.89
CA ARG A 488 29.11 -6.05 -34.70
C ARG A 488 28.18 -6.26 -33.51
N THR A 489 28.74 -6.55 -32.35
CA THR A 489 28.06 -6.38 -31.05
C THR A 489 27.97 -4.89 -30.69
N THR A 490 26.77 -4.32 -30.61
CA THR A 490 26.53 -2.96 -30.10
C THR A 490 26.20 -2.99 -28.61
N ARG A 491 27.05 -2.33 -27.80
CA ARG A 491 26.78 -2.10 -26.36
C ARG A 491 25.80 -0.93 -26.21
N PHE A 492 24.76 -1.09 -25.41
CA PHE A 492 23.95 0.04 -24.95
C PHE A 492 24.64 0.72 -23.77
N ALA A 493 24.85 2.03 -23.87
CA ALA A 493 25.44 2.85 -22.81
C ALA A 493 24.34 3.54 -21.98
N SER A 494 24.46 3.44 -20.65
CA SER A 494 23.57 4.10 -19.69
C SER A 494 23.81 5.62 -19.65
N LEU A 495 22.73 6.40 -19.77
CA LEU A 495 22.75 7.86 -19.63
C LEU A 495 22.05 8.27 -18.32
N ARG A 496 22.85 8.52 -17.27
CA ARG A 496 22.39 9.28 -16.09
C ARG A 496 22.00 10.71 -16.51
N ARG A 497 20.85 11.20 -16.05
CA ARG A 497 20.57 12.66 -15.97
C ARG A 497 19.87 13.04 -14.66
N ASN A 498 20.59 13.80 -13.84
CA ASN A 498 20.02 14.58 -12.75
C ASN A 498 19.23 15.77 -13.30
N LYS A 499 18.05 16.04 -12.73
CA LYS A 499 17.70 17.35 -12.13
C LYS A 499 16.36 17.23 -11.39
N GLN A 500 16.35 17.61 -10.10
CA GLN A 500 15.16 17.58 -9.26
C GLN A 500 14.19 18.73 -9.62
N LEU A 501 12.90 18.42 -9.68
CA LEU A 501 11.82 19.41 -9.68
C LEU A 501 11.45 19.76 -8.23
N GLY A 502 11.36 21.06 -7.92
CA GLY A 502 11.13 21.56 -6.56
C GLY A 502 9.76 21.17 -5.97
N LYS A 503 9.75 20.85 -4.67
CA LYS A 503 8.59 20.29 -3.92
C LYS A 503 7.28 21.07 -4.12
N SER A 504 7.33 22.40 -4.22
CA SER A 504 6.15 23.27 -4.36
C SER A 504 5.34 23.05 -5.65
N VAL A 505 5.99 22.62 -6.75
CA VAL A 505 5.30 22.42 -8.05
C VAL A 505 4.55 21.08 -8.11
N ARG A 506 5.01 20.06 -7.38
CA ARG A 506 4.34 18.74 -7.35
C ARG A 506 2.96 18.83 -6.68
N ASN A 507 2.87 19.49 -5.53
CA ASN A 507 1.64 19.53 -4.71
C ASN A 507 0.45 20.26 -5.39
N LYS A 508 0.70 21.09 -6.42
CA LYS A 508 -0.38 21.77 -7.16
C LYS A 508 -1.03 20.89 -8.23
N LEU A 509 -0.32 19.90 -8.78
CA LEU A 509 -0.87 19.04 -9.83
C LEU A 509 -1.92 18.08 -9.25
N THR A 510 -1.59 17.36 -8.16
CA THR A 510 -2.49 16.35 -7.57
C THR A 510 -3.84 16.91 -7.14
N ARG A 511 -3.90 18.15 -6.62
CA ARG A 511 -5.16 18.79 -6.21
C ARG A 511 -6.07 19.21 -7.36
N SER A 512 -5.56 19.37 -8.58
CA SER A 512 -6.37 19.85 -9.71
C SER A 512 -7.20 18.77 -10.39
N PHE A 513 -6.94 17.48 -10.12
CA PHE A 513 -7.53 16.37 -10.88
C PHE A 513 -8.99 16.03 -10.51
N TYR A 514 -9.50 16.52 -9.37
CA TYR A 514 -10.81 16.11 -8.84
C TYR A 514 -11.88 17.23 -8.79
N HIS A 515 -11.66 18.36 -9.46
CA HIS A 515 -12.59 19.52 -9.45
C HIS A 515 -12.92 20.11 -10.84
N SER A 516 -12.60 19.41 -11.94
CA SER A 516 -12.96 19.85 -13.29
C SER A 516 -13.97 18.91 -13.95
N ASN A 517 -15.23 19.04 -13.54
CA ASN A 517 -16.39 18.64 -14.35
C ASN A 517 -17.69 19.31 -13.87
N ASN A 518 -17.67 20.64 -13.76
CA ASN A 518 -18.85 21.49 -13.96
C ASN A 518 -18.41 22.95 -14.11
N SER A 519 -18.60 23.54 -15.28
CA SER A 519 -18.30 24.95 -15.54
C SER A 519 -19.53 25.67 -16.08
N ASN A 520 -19.94 26.72 -15.36
CA ASN A 520 -20.51 27.91 -15.98
C ASN A 520 -20.13 29.14 -15.13
N PRO A 521 -19.81 30.29 -15.73
CA PRO A 521 -19.03 31.33 -15.04
C PRO A 521 -19.90 32.44 -14.43
N SER A 522 -19.48 32.95 -13.27
CA SER A 522 -19.91 34.26 -12.77
C SER A 522 -18.82 34.92 -11.91
N HIS A 523 -18.51 36.18 -12.20
CA HIS A 523 -17.49 37.00 -11.52
C HIS A 523 -17.66 37.10 -10.00
N LYS A 524 -16.55 37.12 -9.24
CA LYS A 524 -16.04 38.35 -8.56
C LYS A 524 -14.76 38.16 -7.70
N THR A 525 -13.80 39.06 -7.95
CA THR A 525 -12.86 39.76 -7.04
C THR A 525 -12.11 39.05 -5.89
N ASP A 526 -10.81 39.35 -5.85
CA ASP A 526 -9.82 38.99 -4.83
C ASP A 526 -10.08 39.55 -3.42
N GLN A 527 -9.55 38.86 -2.41
CA GLN A 527 -8.85 39.50 -1.28
C GLN A 527 -7.88 38.52 -0.59
N ASP A 528 -6.67 39.00 -0.30
CA ASP A 528 -5.64 38.29 0.45
C ASP A 528 -6.03 38.02 1.91
N GLN A 529 -5.51 36.93 2.50
CA GLN A 529 -4.62 37.08 3.66
C GLN A 529 -3.77 35.85 3.98
N SER A 530 -2.59 36.14 4.51
CA SER A 530 -1.53 35.22 4.90
C SER A 530 -1.80 34.50 6.23
N ASN A 531 -1.33 33.26 6.37
CA ASN A 531 -0.49 32.83 7.50
C ASN A 531 0.13 31.45 7.24
N LEU A 532 1.48 31.39 7.29
CA LEU A 532 2.26 30.15 7.15
C LEU A 532 3.33 30.13 8.26
N SER A 533 3.11 29.28 9.26
CA SER A 533 4.12 28.94 10.26
C SER A 533 3.89 27.52 10.75
N ALA A 534 4.68 26.57 10.23
CA ALA A 534 4.79 25.22 10.78
C ALA A 534 6.24 24.76 10.61
N SER A 535 6.87 24.41 11.73
CA SER A 535 8.26 23.98 11.83
C SER A 535 8.46 22.58 11.24
N HIS A 536 9.59 22.37 10.56
CA HIS A 536 10.09 21.03 10.27
C HIS A 536 10.66 20.38 11.54
N SER A 537 10.28 19.14 11.80
CA SER A 537 11.00 18.19 12.64
C SER A 537 11.14 16.88 11.86
N ASP A 538 12.37 16.42 11.70
CA ASP A 538 12.66 15.15 11.03
C ASP A 538 12.30 13.98 11.95
N ASP A 539 11.65 12.95 11.41
CA ASP A 539 11.37 11.69 12.11
C ASP A 539 11.73 10.53 11.18
N ASN A 540 12.74 9.75 11.57
CA ASN A 540 13.32 8.71 10.71
C ASN A 540 13.86 7.50 11.50
N THR A 541 13.11 7.03 12.50
CA THR A 541 13.43 5.78 13.24
C THR A 541 12.20 5.08 13.82
N ILE A 542 11.53 4.22 13.03
CA ILE A 542 10.58 3.21 13.54
C ILE A 542 10.88 1.86 12.86
N ALA A 543 12.01 1.26 13.21
CA ALA A 543 12.41 -0.07 12.74
C ALA A 543 13.22 -0.89 13.78
N SER A 544 13.35 -0.41 15.02
CA SER A 544 14.29 -0.95 16.03
C SER A 544 13.64 -1.48 17.33
N LEU A 545 12.30 -1.45 17.47
CA LEU A 545 11.61 -1.76 18.72
C LEU A 545 11.29 -3.26 18.95
N LEU A 546 12.11 -4.17 18.42
CA LEU A 546 11.96 -5.63 18.60
C LEU A 546 13.26 -6.31 19.07
N GLN A 547 14.07 -5.65 19.92
CA GLN A 547 15.29 -6.25 20.48
C GLN A 547 15.42 -6.06 22.01
N HIS A 548 15.36 -7.21 22.69
CA HIS A 548 15.74 -7.56 24.07
C HIS A 548 14.91 -7.08 25.29
N PRO A 549 14.58 -8.00 26.23
CA PRO A 549 14.05 -7.67 27.55
C PRO A 549 15.18 -7.38 28.55
N LEU A 550 14.97 -6.42 29.47
CA LEU A 550 15.89 -6.16 30.57
C LEU A 550 15.48 -6.95 31.83
N VAL A 551 16.39 -7.80 32.29
CA VAL A 551 16.32 -8.50 33.58
C VAL A 551 16.50 -7.51 34.72
N GLY A 552 15.67 -7.60 35.76
CA GLY A 552 15.75 -6.74 36.94
C GLY A 552 16.86 -7.15 37.93
N GLY A 553 17.49 -6.17 38.55
CA GLY A 553 18.43 -6.32 39.67
C GLY A 553 18.17 -5.27 40.76
N SER A 554 18.38 -5.64 42.02
CA SER A 554 18.05 -4.87 43.23
C SER A 554 19.04 -3.72 43.51
N ASP A 555 18.59 -2.61 44.13
CA ASP A 555 18.65 -2.43 45.60
C ASP A 555 18.20 -1.04 46.13
N GLN A 556 17.61 -1.09 47.34
CA GLN A 556 17.56 -0.12 48.47
C GLN A 556 17.98 1.37 48.26
N THR A 557 17.25 2.38 48.79
CA THR A 557 17.12 2.67 50.24
C THR A 557 16.15 3.84 50.57
N SER A 558 15.73 3.89 51.85
CA SER A 558 15.30 5.08 52.65
C SER A 558 13.81 5.55 52.63
N ALA A 559 13.19 5.44 53.81
CA ALA A 559 11.99 6.16 54.28
C ALA A 559 12.42 7.22 55.35
N PRO A 560 11.54 8.07 55.92
CA PRO A 560 10.49 7.67 56.90
C PRO A 560 9.10 8.31 56.61
N GLY A 561 7.96 7.74 57.02
CA GLY A 561 7.36 7.75 58.38
C GLY A 561 6.33 8.90 58.49
N SER A 562 5.09 8.76 58.95
CA SER A 562 4.55 7.93 60.05
C SER A 562 3.00 7.78 59.99
N THR A 563 2.49 6.75 60.69
CA THR A 563 1.06 6.46 61.02
C THR A 563 0.76 7.01 62.46
N PRO A 564 -0.42 6.82 63.14
CA PRO A 564 -1.50 5.85 62.88
C PRO A 564 -2.98 6.18 63.28
N ASP A 565 -3.84 5.19 63.00
CA ASP A 565 -5.03 4.70 63.73
C ASP A 565 -6.42 5.38 63.80
N THR A 566 -7.41 4.48 63.57
CA THR A 566 -8.89 4.54 63.70
C THR A 566 -9.37 4.17 65.14
N PRO A 567 -10.65 3.83 65.46
CA PRO A 567 -11.98 4.08 64.85
C PRO A 567 -13.06 4.62 65.86
N SER A 568 -14.31 4.89 65.42
CA SER A 568 -15.56 4.28 65.98
C SER A 568 -16.89 5.07 65.80
N SER A 569 -17.90 4.34 65.28
CA SER A 569 -19.33 4.27 65.69
C SER A 569 -20.33 5.46 65.66
N PRO A 570 -21.65 5.22 65.42
CA PRO A 570 -22.66 6.25 65.11
C PRO A 570 -23.80 6.43 66.16
N PRO A 571 -24.74 7.38 65.94
CA PRO A 571 -26.10 7.23 66.50
C PRO A 571 -27.30 7.58 65.59
N LYS A 572 -28.16 6.57 65.39
CA LYS A 572 -29.62 6.54 65.69
C LYS A 572 -30.63 7.56 65.09
N ARG A 573 -31.49 7.02 64.20
CA ARG A 573 -32.98 6.98 64.24
C ARG A 573 -33.79 8.24 64.69
N LYS A 574 -34.67 8.72 63.78
CA LYS A 574 -36.17 8.64 63.85
C LYS A 574 -36.76 9.33 62.59
N LEU A 575 -37.50 8.64 61.72
CA LEU A 575 -38.91 8.24 61.82
C LEU A 575 -39.92 9.42 61.75
N CYS A 576 -40.51 9.64 60.57
CA CYS A 576 -41.86 10.20 60.47
C CYS A 576 -42.58 9.69 59.21
N ARG A 577 -43.86 9.33 59.35
CA ARG A 577 -44.75 8.87 58.27
C ARG A 577 -45.30 10.09 57.52
N ASN A 578 -45.49 10.01 56.21
CA ASN A 578 -46.83 10.29 55.65
C ASN A 578 -47.11 9.65 54.29
N LYS A 579 -48.38 9.69 53.88
CA LYS A 579 -49.00 8.82 52.88
C LYS A 579 -48.96 9.34 51.43
N ASN A 580 -48.97 8.39 50.49
CA ASN A 580 -49.66 8.37 49.20
C ASN A 580 -49.87 9.71 48.43
N ARG A 581 -49.33 9.79 47.19
CA ARG A 581 -50.16 9.54 45.98
C ARG A 581 -49.35 9.47 44.65
N THR A 582 -49.50 8.32 43.98
CA THR A 582 -49.67 8.11 42.52
C THR A 582 -48.96 8.96 41.47
N CYS A 583 -48.25 8.25 40.57
CA CYS A 583 -48.16 8.45 39.10
C CYS A 583 -47.50 9.75 38.59
N ARG A 584 -46.71 9.74 37.51
CA ARG A 584 -46.41 8.74 36.45
C ARG A 584 -44.99 9.07 35.92
N LEU A 585 -44.25 8.10 35.39
CA LEU A 585 -43.35 8.33 34.24
C LEU A 585 -42.85 7.00 33.65
N ILE A 586 -42.81 6.98 32.32
CA ILE A 586 -42.14 6.01 31.41
C ILE A 586 -42.79 4.61 31.41
#